data_AF-A0AAJ6NMP0-F1
#
_entry.id   AF-A0AAJ6NMP0-F1
#
_cell.length_a   1.000
_cell.length_b   1.000
_cell.length_c   1.000
_cell.angle_alpha   90.00
_cell.angle_beta   90.00
_cell.angle_gamma   90.00
#
_symmetry.space_group_name_H-M   'P 1'
#
loop_
_entity.id
_entity.type
_entity.pdbx_description
1 polymer ?
#
loop_
_entity_poly.entity_id
_entity_poly.type
_entity_poly.pdbx_seq_one_letter_code
_entity_poly.pdbx_strand_id
1 'polypeptide(L)' 'MRRQGVSLAEAAKRLGISQSDLYVAVQKGQIPTFRKNGRTTVRPGALAEYKIRSSYISSYRL' A
#
# COMPACT_ATOMS: atom_id res chain seq x y z
N MET A 1 -4.76 -14.02 -15.59
CA MET A 1 -4.48 -12.63 -15.14
C MET A 1 -3.17 -12.61 -14.34
N ARG A 2 -2.14 -11.93 -14.84
CA ARG A 2 -0.82 -11.83 -14.19
C ARG A 2 -0.97 -11.11 -12.85
N ARG A 3 -0.98 -11.85 -11.72
CA ARG A 3 -0.92 -11.33 -10.34
C ARG A 3 0.46 -10.72 -10.08
N GLN A 4 0.85 -9.69 -10.83
CA GLN A 4 2.08 -8.95 -10.61
C GLN A 4 1.80 -7.92 -9.53
N GLY A 5 2.60 -7.92 -8.48
CA GLY A 5 2.55 -6.85 -7.50
C GLY A 5 2.90 -5.51 -8.14
N VAL A 6 2.45 -4.44 -7.51
CA VAL A 6 2.68 -3.06 -7.96
C VAL A 6 3.86 -2.45 -7.20
N SER A 7 4.60 -1.55 -7.84
CA SER A 7 5.66 -0.80 -7.16
C SER A 7 5.07 0.12 -6.08
N LEU A 8 5.90 0.59 -5.15
CA LEU A 8 5.48 1.57 -4.14
C LEU A 8 4.95 2.86 -4.78
N ALA A 9 5.60 3.35 -5.83
CA ALA A 9 5.15 4.55 -6.54
C ALA A 9 3.73 4.39 -7.13
N GLU A 10 3.46 3.23 -7.73
CA GLU A 10 2.16 2.91 -8.31
C GLU A 10 1.09 2.67 -7.23
N ALA A 11 1.48 2.01 -6.13
CA ALA A 11 0.64 1.82 -4.95
C ALA A 11 0.19 3.15 -4.35
N ALA A 12 1.10 4.11 -4.20
CA ALA A 12 0.81 5.44 -3.65
C ALA A 12 -0.21 6.19 -4.52
N LYS A 13 -0.01 6.19 -5.85
CA LYS A 13 -0.96 6.77 -6.80
C LYS A 13 -2.36 6.17 -6.70
N ARG A 14 -2.45 4.84 -6.60
CA ARG A 14 -3.75 4.13 -6.48
C ARG A 14 -4.47 4.40 -5.17
N LEU A 15 -3.72 4.68 -4.11
CA LEU A 15 -4.25 5.02 -2.79
C LEU A 15 -4.55 6.52 -2.66
N GLY A 16 -4.08 7.36 -3.59
CA GLY A 16 -4.23 8.81 -3.51
C GLY A 16 -3.41 9.45 -2.38
N ILE A 17 -2.32 8.80 -1.96
CA ILE A 17 -1.44 9.28 -0.89
C ILE A 17 -0.03 9.57 -1.42
N SER A 18 0.75 10.31 -0.64
CA SER A 18 2.15 10.57 -0.97
C SER A 18 2.98 9.28 -0.91
N GLN A 19 4.03 9.20 -1.73
CA GLN A 19 4.97 8.06 -1.68
C GLN A 19 5.64 7.95 -0.31
N SER A 20 5.92 9.07 0.35
CA SER A 20 6.47 9.12 1.70
C SER A 20 5.54 8.49 2.73
N ASP A 21 4.24 8.80 2.69
CA ASP A 21 3.24 8.21 3.60
C ASP A 21 3.13 6.70 3.39
N LEU A 22 3.13 6.26 2.13
CA LEU A 22 3.15 4.85 1.81
C LEU A 22 4.43 4.17 2.34
N TYR A 23 5.59 4.82 2.20
CA TYR A 23 6.85 4.29 2.68
C TYR A 23 6.85 4.14 4.21
N VAL A 24 6.34 5.12 4.93
CA VAL A 24 6.15 5.06 6.39
C VAL A 24 5.19 3.93 6.77
N ALA A 25 4.08 3.76 6.06
CA ALA A 25 3.14 2.66 6.32
C ALA A 25 3.80 1.29 6.09
N VAL A 26 4.64 1.16 5.06
CA VAL A 26 5.42 -0.07 4.81
C VAL A 26 6.45 -0.31 5.90
N GLN A 27 7.21 0.71 6.31
CA GLN A 27 8.19 0.60 7.40
C GLN A 27 7.54 0.24 8.73
N LYS A 28 6.34 0.77 9.00
CA LYS A 28 5.52 0.42 10.17
C LYS A 28 4.87 -0.97 10.08
N GLY A 29 5.11 -1.72 9.01
CA GLY A 29 4.52 -3.05 8.80
C GLY A 29 3.02 -3.05 8.50
N GLN A 30 2.45 -1.87 8.22
CA GLN A 30 1.02 -1.73 7.95
C GLN A 30 0.63 -2.25 6.56
N ILE A 31 1.57 -2.26 5.61
CA ILE A 31 1.35 -2.77 4.27
C ILE A 31 2.33 -3.93 4.01
N PRO A 32 1.83 -5.17 3.86
CA PRO A 32 2.70 -6.28 3.50
C PRO A 32 3.31 -6.07 2.12
N THR A 33 4.64 -6.10 2.06
CA THR A 33 5.42 -5.99 0.83
C THR A 33 6.32 -7.19 0.66
N PHE A 34 6.73 -7.45 -0.58
CA PHE A 34 7.66 -8.50 -0.92
C PHE A 34 8.68 -7.96 -1.93
N ARG A 35 9.91 -8.50 -1.88
CA ARG A 35 10.93 -8.16 -2.85
C ARG A 35 10.80 -9.06 -4.07
N LYS A 36 10.76 -8.45 -5.25
CA LYS A 36 10.78 -9.15 -6.54
C LYS A 36 11.86 -8.51 -7.40
N ASN A 37 12.87 -9.27 -7.82
CA ASN A 37 14.00 -8.79 -8.62
C ASN A 37 14.66 -7.53 -8.01
N GLY A 38 14.92 -7.54 -6.71
CA GLY A 38 15.52 -6.40 -5.98
C GLY A 38 14.59 -5.21 -5.73
N ARG A 39 13.34 -5.24 -6.20
CA ARG A 39 12.36 -4.15 -6.03
C ARG A 39 11.30 -4.48 -4.99
N THR A 40 11.03 -3.56 -4.08
CA THR A 40 9.91 -3.66 -3.13
C THR A 40 8.59 -3.50 -3.87
N THR A 41 7.75 -4.51 -3.73
CA THR A 41 6.50 -4.64 -4.48
C THR A 41 5.35 -4.95 -3.51
N VAL A 42 4.17 -4.38 -3.76
CA VAL A 42 2.97 -4.56 -2.96
C VAL A 42 1.98 -5.47 -3.69
N ARG A 43 1.38 -6.41 -2.97
CA ARG A 43 0.30 -7.25 -3.55
C ARG A 43 -0.96 -6.40 -3.70
N PRO A 44 -1.75 -6.57 -4.78
CA PRO A 44 -3.02 -5.84 -4.91
C PRO A 44 -3.99 -6.07 -3.74
N GLY A 45 -4.04 -7.29 -3.19
CA GLY A 45 -4.87 -7.59 -2.01
C GLY A 45 -4.45 -6.80 -0.76
N ALA A 46 -3.15 -6.77 -0.47
CA ALA A 46 -2.59 -5.97 0.63
C ALA A 46 -2.90 -4.48 0.50
N LEU A 47 -2.90 -3.96 -0.73
CA LEU A 47 -3.26 -2.57 -1.02
C LEU A 47 -4.74 -2.29 -0.72
N ALA A 48 -5.63 -3.21 -1.09
CA ALA A 48 -7.07 -3.11 -0.84
C ALA A 48 -7.38 -3.16 0.67
N GLU A 49 -6.77 -4.09 1.39
CA GLU A 49 -6.90 -4.21 2.85
C GLU A 49 -6.45 -2.92 3.56
N TYR A 50 -5.31 -2.36 3.14
CA TYR A 50 -4.84 -1.09 3.66
C TYR A 50 -5.82 0.05 3.40
N LYS A 51 -6.39 0.14 2.19
CA LYS A 51 -7.37 1.18 1.83
C LYS A 51 -8.61 1.11 2.71
N ILE A 52 -9.15 -0.10 2.93
CA ILE A 52 -10.32 -0.30 3.80
C ILE A 52 -10.00 0.15 5.22
N ARG A 53 -8.85 -0.27 5.77
CA ARG A 53 -8.43 0.11 7.13
C ARG A 53 -8.19 1.61 7.27
N SER A 54 -7.55 2.24 6.28
CA SER A 54 -7.30 3.69 6.26
C SER A 54 -8.61 4.48 6.15
N SER A 55 -9.55 4.01 5.33
CA SER A 55 -10.88 4.64 5.22
C SER A 55 -11.67 4.53 6.52
N TYR A 56 -11.59 3.38 7.20
CA TYR A 56 -12.25 3.17 8.48
C TYR A 56 -11.74 4.15 9.55
N ILE A 57 -10.43 4.35 9.64
CA ILE A 57 -9.83 5.30 10.58
C ILE A 57 -10.26 6.75 10.27
N SER A 58 -10.37 7.10 8.98
CA SER A 58 -10.80 8.45 8.58
C SER A 58 -12.27 8.71 8.90
N SER A 59 -13.14 7.69 8.85
CA SER A 59 -14.57 7.83 9.14
C SER A 59 -14.91 7.98 10.63
N TYR A 60 -13.97 7.72 11.54
CA TYR A 60 -14.14 7.97 12.98
C TYR A 60 -13.65 9.34 13.44
N ARG A 61 -13.23 10.19 12.51
CA ARG A 61 -12.85 11.58 12.79
C ARG A 61 -14.04 12.50 12.47
N LEU A 62 -15.13 12.34 13.23
CA LEU A 62 -16.30 13.22 13.28
C LEU A 62 -16.32 13.92 14.64
#